data_AF-A0A9C8RGR1-F1
#
_entry.id   AF-A0A9C8RGR1-F1
#
_cell.length_a   1.000
_cell.length_b   1.000
_cell.length_c   1.000
_cell.angle_alpha   90.00
_cell.angle_beta   90.00
_cell.angle_gamma   90.00
#
_symmetry.space_group_name_H-M   'P 1'
#
loop_
_entity.id
_entity.type
_entity.pdbx_description
1 polymer ?
#
loop_
_entity_poly.entity_id
_entity_poly.type
_entity_poly.pdbx_seq_one_letter_code
_entity_poly.pdbx_strand_id
1 'polypeptide(L)'
;MKKIIFTAIIVFGLGFAFASGITPTYVYNAPGVATGIGAKLLCSSRYVSGLSPEQSFDDLVQYSSILQYLDVDYDPSARTVTTSLFGLSSTTASHYPGLGCYTDYDGFEARANADLQPMPVFTSRWPHGTRVETINNDMQRQLDAMVSGDNGNGLNTRALLVVKNGDIVAESYAQGAGPETPLLGWSMAKSLMSVMLGNLAYRGMLDVDEAPDFDSWTQDERADIRIRDLLTMTDGLDFSEQYNPGDDATAMLFTEPSASGYAIGRPALHEPGTQFNYSSGTANILSRIYFNRTGGTLADSLADYRQHIAGPVSFQHAVFEPDARGVFVGSSYFYASARDWARLGQMMLQGGVLNGERIVSADWVTQSTRPNNSGNQKAYGYQWWLNSGNARPRWPDLPADAYAAQGNRQQSITVIPSENLVIVRLGWTSGSYPINDRIAEIVEALR
;
A
#
# COMPACT_ATOMS: atom_id res chain seq x y z
N MET A 1 39.50 -10.77 36.45
CA MET A 1 39.68 -9.72 35.41
C MET A 1 38.92 -10.01 34.12
N LYS A 2 39.21 -11.09 33.36
CA LYS A 2 38.51 -11.37 32.07
C LYS A 2 36.98 -11.47 32.16
N LYS A 3 36.43 -12.12 33.19
CA LYS A 3 34.97 -12.20 33.41
C LYS A 3 34.33 -10.84 33.74
N ILE A 4 35.01 -9.99 34.50
CA ILE A 4 34.51 -8.66 34.89
C ILE A 4 34.50 -7.72 33.68
N ILE A 5 35.53 -7.78 32.83
CA ILE A 5 35.60 -7.01 31.58
C ILE A 5 34.53 -7.48 30.59
N PHE A 6 34.29 -8.80 30.47
CA PHE A 6 33.25 -9.34 29.60
C PHE A 6 31.84 -8.94 30.05
N THR A 7 31.54 -9.03 31.35
CA THR A 7 30.26 -8.57 31.91
C THR A 7 30.09 -7.06 31.78
N ALA A 8 31.15 -6.27 31.98
CA ALA A 8 31.11 -4.82 31.78
C ALA A 8 30.85 -4.45 30.30
N ILE A 9 31.45 -5.15 29.34
CA ILE A 9 31.20 -4.92 27.90
C ILE A 9 29.76 -5.27 27.53
N ILE A 10 29.21 -6.37 28.06
CA ILE A 10 27.80 -6.73 27.83
C ILE A 10 26.86 -5.70 28.47
N VAL A 11 27.11 -5.28 29.70
CA VAL A 11 26.27 -4.30 30.40
C VAL A 11 26.35 -2.92 29.74
N PHE A 12 27.53 -2.50 29.28
CA PHE A 12 27.72 -1.22 28.59
C PHE A 12 27.16 -1.26 27.16
N GLY A 13 27.30 -2.39 26.46
CA GLY A 13 26.70 -2.62 25.15
C GLY A 13 25.18 -2.67 25.20
N LEU A 14 24.60 -3.33 26.21
CA LEU A 14 23.15 -3.31 26.47
C LEU A 14 22.70 -1.90 26.88
N GLY A 15 23.42 -1.21 27.77
CA GLY A 15 23.11 0.16 28.18
C GLY A 15 23.12 1.17 27.02
N PHE A 16 24.07 1.03 26.08
CA PHE A 16 24.13 1.85 24.87
C PHE A 16 23.02 1.48 23.87
N ALA A 17 22.70 0.19 23.72
CA ALA A 17 21.60 -0.28 22.89
C ALA A 17 20.24 0.27 23.39
N PHE A 18 19.99 0.20 24.70
CA PHE A 18 18.79 0.79 25.32
C PHE A 18 18.70 2.31 25.11
N ALA A 19 19.81 3.04 25.25
CA ALA A 19 19.87 4.48 24.98
C ALA A 19 19.66 4.84 23.49
N SER A 20 19.84 3.87 22.59
CA SER A 20 19.64 4.00 21.14
C SER A 20 18.26 3.50 20.68
N GLY A 21 17.33 3.21 21.61
CA GLY A 21 15.98 2.74 21.29
C GLY A 21 15.87 1.23 21.02
N ILE A 22 16.96 0.47 21.16
CA ILE A 22 16.95 -0.99 20.99
C ILE A 22 16.48 -1.62 22.31
N THR A 23 15.22 -2.05 22.34
CA THR A 23 14.60 -2.72 23.49
C THR A 23 14.82 -4.24 23.44
N PRO A 24 14.61 -4.98 24.55
CA PRO A 24 14.63 -6.45 24.51
C PRO A 24 13.59 -7.00 23.54
N THR A 25 12.42 -6.36 23.47
CA THR A 25 11.36 -6.67 22.49
C THR A 25 11.85 -6.48 21.06
N TYR A 26 12.59 -5.41 20.78
CA TYR A 26 13.21 -5.19 19.47
C TYR A 26 14.14 -6.34 19.12
N VAL A 27 15.08 -6.68 20.01
CA VAL A 27 16.08 -7.74 19.76
C VAL A 27 15.42 -9.10 19.54
N TYR A 28 14.38 -9.39 20.31
CA TYR A 28 13.63 -10.64 20.19
C TYR A 28 12.88 -10.76 18.86
N ASN A 29 12.21 -9.68 18.41
CA ASN A 29 11.39 -9.69 17.20
C ASN A 29 12.18 -9.44 15.91
N ALA A 30 13.37 -8.80 16.00
CA ALA A 30 14.15 -8.38 14.83
C ALA A 30 14.47 -9.53 13.85
N PRO A 31 14.88 -10.74 14.29
CA PRO A 31 15.15 -11.83 13.36
C PRO A 31 13.93 -12.22 12.52
N GLY A 32 12.77 -12.41 13.16
CA GLY A 32 11.54 -12.79 12.45
C GLY A 32 11.02 -11.71 11.52
N VAL A 33 11.08 -10.44 11.93
CA VAL A 33 10.72 -9.30 11.07
C VAL A 33 11.68 -9.21 9.87
N ALA A 34 12.99 -9.39 10.09
CA ALA A 34 14.01 -9.31 9.05
C ALA A 34 13.85 -10.41 7.99
N THR A 35 13.60 -11.65 8.40
CA THR A 35 13.36 -12.74 7.45
C THR A 35 11.99 -12.62 6.79
N GLY A 36 10.97 -12.16 7.51
CA GLY A 36 9.63 -11.91 6.96
C GLY A 36 9.63 -10.84 5.85
N ILE A 37 10.21 -9.67 6.11
CA ILE A 37 10.34 -8.61 5.10
C ILE A 37 11.21 -9.04 3.92
N GLY A 38 12.31 -9.74 4.20
CA GLY A 38 13.23 -10.25 3.18
C GLY A 38 12.55 -11.19 2.22
N ALA A 39 12.00 -12.30 2.72
CA ALA A 39 11.33 -13.31 1.89
C ALA A 39 10.17 -12.69 1.09
N LYS A 40 9.30 -11.92 1.77
CA LYS A 40 8.10 -11.35 1.15
C LYS A 40 8.43 -10.35 0.03
N LEU A 41 9.29 -9.37 0.30
CA LEU A 41 9.57 -8.31 -0.66
C LEU A 41 10.46 -8.79 -1.80
N LEU A 42 11.45 -9.65 -1.54
CA LEU A 42 12.31 -10.21 -2.60
C LEU A 42 11.51 -11.13 -3.53
N CYS A 43 10.59 -11.93 -2.99
CA CYS A 43 9.69 -12.74 -3.82
C CYS A 43 8.86 -11.86 -4.76
N SER A 44 8.12 -10.87 -4.23
CA SER A 44 7.25 -10.04 -5.08
C SER A 44 8.08 -9.21 -6.06
N SER A 45 9.21 -8.64 -5.63
CA SER A 45 10.08 -7.88 -6.51
C SER A 45 10.55 -8.70 -7.72
N ARG A 46 10.93 -9.97 -7.48
CA ARG A 46 11.39 -10.89 -8.53
C ARG A 46 10.24 -11.41 -9.41
N TYR A 47 9.17 -11.93 -8.81
CA TYR A 47 8.17 -12.70 -9.54
C TYR A 47 6.93 -11.91 -9.94
N VAL A 48 6.63 -10.80 -9.27
CA VAL A 48 5.55 -9.88 -9.65
C VAL A 48 6.12 -8.73 -10.49
N SER A 49 7.10 -8.00 -9.97
CA SER A 49 7.65 -6.83 -10.65
C SER A 49 8.71 -7.16 -11.70
N GLY A 50 9.32 -8.35 -11.66
CA GLY A 50 10.36 -8.75 -12.61
C GLY A 50 11.67 -7.98 -12.45
N LEU A 51 11.92 -7.38 -11.29
CA LEU A 51 13.16 -6.66 -11.01
C LEU A 51 14.32 -7.64 -10.77
N SER A 52 15.55 -7.17 -11.03
CA SER A 52 16.74 -8.01 -10.84
C SER A 52 16.97 -8.32 -9.35
N PRO A 53 17.62 -9.45 -9.02
CA PRO A 53 17.98 -9.77 -7.63
C PRO A 53 18.80 -8.67 -6.96
N GLU A 54 19.72 -8.06 -7.70
CA GLU A 54 20.60 -6.99 -7.21
C GLU A 54 19.77 -5.76 -6.83
N GLN A 55 18.93 -5.25 -7.75
CA GLN A 55 18.05 -4.11 -7.46
C GLN A 55 17.09 -4.41 -6.30
N SER A 56 16.56 -5.62 -6.25
CA SER A 56 15.64 -6.05 -5.18
C SER A 56 16.31 -6.09 -3.81
N PHE A 57 17.56 -6.54 -3.76
CA PHE A 57 18.34 -6.60 -2.53
C PHE A 57 18.81 -5.21 -2.09
N ASP A 58 19.27 -4.38 -3.02
CA ASP A 58 19.64 -2.98 -2.78
C ASP A 58 18.46 -2.15 -2.24
N ASP A 59 17.26 -2.42 -2.72
CA ASP A 59 16.02 -1.87 -2.19
C ASP A 59 15.74 -2.34 -0.76
N LEU A 60 15.88 -3.64 -0.52
CA LEU A 60 15.60 -4.25 0.77
C LEU A 60 16.49 -3.66 1.87
N VAL A 61 17.80 -3.58 1.64
CA VAL A 61 18.78 -3.12 2.66
C VAL A 61 18.60 -1.64 3.02
N GLN A 62 17.88 -0.85 2.21
CA GLN A 62 17.50 0.51 2.57
C GLN A 62 16.45 0.58 3.70
N TYR A 63 15.83 -0.52 4.13
CA TYR A 63 14.95 -0.51 5.32
C TYR A 63 15.76 -0.54 6.61
N SER A 64 16.83 -1.33 6.64
CA SER A 64 17.69 -1.46 7.80
C SER A 64 19.00 -2.12 7.40
N SER A 65 20.09 -1.63 7.98
CA SER A 65 21.43 -2.20 7.77
C SER A 65 21.53 -3.65 8.23
N ILE A 66 20.66 -4.14 9.13
CA ILE A 66 20.68 -5.54 9.53
C ILE A 66 20.33 -6.50 8.39
N LEU A 67 19.56 -6.02 7.40
CA LEU A 67 19.11 -6.85 6.27
C LEU A 67 20.25 -7.20 5.31
N GLN A 68 21.39 -6.50 5.38
CA GLN A 68 22.59 -6.84 4.60
C GLN A 68 23.19 -8.19 5.00
N TYR A 69 22.79 -8.74 6.14
CA TYR A 69 23.25 -10.02 6.68
C TYR A 69 22.26 -11.16 6.45
N LEU A 70 21.19 -10.93 5.68
CA LEU A 70 20.27 -12.00 5.31
C LEU A 70 20.96 -12.97 4.35
N ASP A 71 20.90 -14.26 4.68
CA ASP A 71 21.16 -15.32 3.72
C ASP A 71 19.88 -15.51 2.90
N VAL A 72 19.98 -15.33 1.58
CA VAL A 72 18.83 -15.42 0.65
C VAL A 72 19.03 -16.61 -0.27
N ASP A 73 18.08 -17.54 -0.25
CA ASP A 73 18.00 -18.69 -1.14
C ASP A 73 16.81 -18.53 -2.09
N TYR A 74 17.08 -18.59 -3.40
CA TYR A 74 16.08 -18.56 -4.44
C TYR A 74 15.93 -19.95 -5.03
N ASP A 75 14.71 -20.50 -5.04
CA ASP A 75 14.38 -21.69 -5.81
C ASP A 75 13.51 -21.30 -7.02
N PRO A 76 14.09 -21.16 -8.23
CA PRO A 76 13.33 -20.82 -9.42
C PRO A 76 12.34 -21.90 -9.85
N SER A 77 12.58 -23.16 -9.48
CA SER A 77 11.73 -24.28 -9.88
C SER A 77 10.44 -24.32 -9.08
N ALA A 78 10.55 -24.11 -7.76
CA ALA A 78 9.41 -23.97 -6.85
C ALA A 78 8.84 -22.54 -6.84
N ARG A 79 9.57 -21.56 -7.40
CA ARG A 79 9.26 -20.12 -7.36
C ARG A 79 9.13 -19.58 -5.95
N THR A 80 10.09 -19.95 -5.11
CA THR A 80 10.13 -19.54 -3.70
C THR A 80 11.38 -18.71 -3.41
N VAL A 81 11.29 -17.89 -2.37
CA VAL A 81 12.40 -17.15 -1.79
C VAL A 81 12.42 -17.44 -0.30
N THR A 82 13.52 -18.02 0.17
CA THR A 82 13.76 -18.25 1.59
C THR A 82 14.82 -17.28 2.08
N THR A 83 14.57 -16.65 3.22
CA THR A 83 15.58 -15.83 3.88
C THR A 83 15.80 -16.31 5.30
N SER A 84 17.05 -16.28 5.75
CA SER A 84 17.41 -16.60 7.12
C SER A 84 18.40 -15.57 7.66
N LEU A 85 18.39 -15.38 8.98
CA LEU A 85 19.30 -14.45 9.65
C LEU A 85 20.07 -15.18 10.75
N PHE A 86 21.36 -15.42 10.54
CA PHE A 86 22.27 -16.08 11.49
C PHE A 86 21.77 -17.42 12.06
N GLY A 87 20.90 -18.13 11.33
CA GLY A 87 20.25 -19.36 11.79
C GLY A 87 19.24 -19.17 12.94
N LEU A 88 18.89 -17.93 13.30
CA LEU A 88 17.96 -17.62 14.40
C LEU A 88 16.49 -17.70 13.96
N SER A 89 16.22 -17.31 12.71
CA SER A 89 14.90 -17.38 12.10
C SER A 89 15.07 -17.67 10.61
N SER A 90 14.03 -18.25 10.02
CA SER A 90 13.93 -18.51 8.58
C SER A 90 12.49 -18.29 8.16
N THR A 91 12.31 -17.67 7.00
CA THR A 91 10.99 -17.43 6.42
C THR A 91 11.04 -17.67 4.93
N THR A 92 10.02 -18.34 4.40
CA THR A 92 9.86 -18.59 2.97
C THR A 92 8.64 -17.83 2.47
N ALA A 93 8.74 -17.27 1.27
CA ALA A 93 7.61 -16.75 0.51
C ALA A 93 7.54 -17.44 -0.83
N SER A 94 6.33 -17.77 -1.25
CA SER A 94 6.05 -18.57 -2.45
C SER A 94 5.22 -17.77 -3.43
N HIS A 95 5.60 -17.81 -4.72
CA HIS A 95 4.87 -17.14 -5.79
C HIS A 95 3.85 -18.05 -6.48
N TYR A 96 2.61 -17.58 -6.58
CA TYR A 96 1.52 -18.26 -7.26
C TYR A 96 1.03 -17.42 -8.44
N PRO A 97 1.01 -17.97 -9.67
CA PRO A 97 0.52 -17.26 -10.85
C PRO A 97 -0.86 -16.63 -10.62
N GLY A 98 -0.98 -15.33 -10.92
CA GLY A 98 -2.23 -14.59 -10.78
C GLY A 98 -2.58 -14.11 -9.35
N LEU A 99 -1.91 -14.62 -8.30
CA LEU A 99 -2.03 -14.14 -6.92
C LEU A 99 -0.82 -13.32 -6.46
N GLY A 100 0.36 -13.56 -7.01
CA GLY A 100 1.62 -12.97 -6.56
C GLY A 100 2.29 -13.80 -5.46
N CYS A 101 3.08 -13.14 -4.62
CA CYS A 101 3.83 -13.77 -3.53
C CYS A 101 3.19 -13.55 -2.17
N TYR A 102 3.26 -14.56 -1.32
CA TYR A 102 2.89 -14.45 0.09
C TYR A 102 3.81 -15.30 0.96
N THR A 103 3.85 -14.98 2.25
CA THR A 103 4.66 -15.68 3.23
C THR A 103 4.05 -17.02 3.61
N ASP A 104 4.89 -18.03 3.74
CA ASP A 104 4.49 -19.39 4.07
C ASP A 104 4.38 -19.57 5.59
N TYR A 105 3.23 -20.09 6.04
CA TYR A 105 2.97 -20.49 7.42
C TYR A 105 2.40 -21.91 7.49
N ASP A 106 2.83 -22.66 8.51
CA ASP A 106 2.31 -23.98 8.85
C ASP A 106 0.80 -23.91 9.18
N GLY A 107 0.03 -24.90 8.74
CA GLY A 107 -1.42 -24.96 8.90
C GLY A 107 -2.21 -24.07 7.93
N PHE A 108 -1.52 -23.34 7.05
CA PHE A 108 -2.12 -22.49 6.02
C PHE A 108 -1.80 -22.99 4.61
N GLU A 109 -1.62 -24.29 4.39
CA GLU A 109 -1.18 -24.89 3.13
C GLU A 109 -2.29 -24.97 2.08
N ALA A 110 -3.55 -24.93 2.51
CA ALA A 110 -4.74 -24.91 1.66
C ALA A 110 -4.89 -23.53 0.99
N ARG A 111 -3.95 -23.20 0.12
CA ARG A 111 -3.93 -21.93 -0.61
C ARG A 111 -4.47 -22.18 -2.00
N ALA A 112 -5.33 -21.27 -2.44
CA ALA A 112 -6.30 -21.53 -3.51
C ALA A 112 -5.66 -22.20 -4.74
N ASN A 113 -6.21 -23.36 -5.13
CA ASN A 113 -6.00 -23.98 -6.45
C ASN A 113 -6.69 -23.18 -7.57
N ALA A 114 -6.85 -21.87 -7.38
CA ALA A 114 -7.49 -21.03 -8.37
C ALA A 114 -6.53 -20.96 -9.57
N ASP A 115 -6.92 -21.59 -10.67
CA ASP A 115 -6.29 -21.38 -11.97
C ASP A 115 -6.63 -19.96 -12.44
N LEU A 116 -5.85 -19.01 -11.93
CA LEU A 116 -6.09 -17.61 -12.15
C LEU A 116 -5.41 -17.18 -13.43
N GLN A 117 -6.25 -17.01 -14.44
CA GLN A 117 -5.82 -16.36 -15.67
C GLN A 117 -5.34 -14.92 -15.34
N PRO A 118 -4.29 -14.44 -16.02
CA PRO A 118 -3.89 -13.04 -15.99
C PRO A 118 -5.05 -12.11 -16.35
N MET A 119 -4.96 -10.84 -15.92
CA MET A 119 -5.91 -9.83 -16.37
C MET A 119 -5.84 -9.67 -17.91
N PRO A 120 -6.97 -9.47 -18.59
CA PRO A 120 -6.96 -9.25 -20.04
C PRO A 120 -6.21 -7.97 -20.38
N VAL A 121 -5.39 -8.02 -21.44
CA VAL A 121 -4.69 -6.86 -21.98
C VAL A 121 -5.45 -6.38 -23.23
N PHE A 122 -5.82 -5.10 -23.23
CA PHE A 122 -6.53 -4.45 -24.33
C PHE A 122 -5.62 -3.45 -25.04
N THR A 123 -5.54 -3.51 -26.37
CA THR A 123 -4.69 -2.61 -27.18
C THR A 123 -5.40 -1.35 -27.66
N SER A 124 -6.62 -1.10 -27.19
CA SER A 124 -7.35 0.16 -27.44
C SER A 124 -6.68 1.35 -26.74
N ARG A 125 -7.20 2.55 -26.98
CA ARG A 125 -6.73 3.76 -26.28
C ARG A 125 -6.90 3.61 -24.76
N TRP A 126 -5.92 4.09 -24.00
CA TRP A 126 -6.05 4.31 -22.55
C TRP A 126 -7.21 5.30 -22.26
N PRO A 127 -8.01 5.15 -21.19
CA PRO A 127 -7.85 4.22 -20.07
C PRO A 127 -8.41 2.80 -20.29
N HIS A 128 -9.16 2.52 -21.34
CA HIS A 128 -9.66 1.16 -21.58
C HIS A 128 -8.53 0.19 -21.96
N GLY A 129 -7.57 0.63 -22.79
CA GLY A 129 -6.43 -0.17 -23.23
C GLY A 129 -5.07 0.40 -22.82
N THR A 130 -4.01 -0.09 -23.43
CA THR A 130 -2.62 0.34 -23.17
C THR A 130 -2.09 1.36 -24.17
N ARG A 131 -2.82 1.66 -25.25
CA ARG A 131 -2.31 2.54 -26.30
C ARG A 131 -2.39 4.01 -25.89
N VAL A 132 -1.25 4.70 -25.97
CA VAL A 132 -1.10 6.14 -25.67
C VAL A 132 -0.71 6.87 -26.95
N GLU A 133 -1.48 7.90 -27.33
CA GLU A 133 -1.31 8.65 -28.59
C GLU A 133 -1.23 10.17 -28.36
N THR A 134 -1.23 10.59 -27.10
CA THR A 134 -1.50 11.97 -26.64
C THR A 134 -0.32 12.62 -25.93
N ILE A 135 0.89 12.07 -26.10
CA ILE A 135 2.09 12.59 -25.44
C ILE A 135 2.37 14.02 -25.90
N ASN A 136 2.49 14.92 -24.93
CA ASN A 136 3.00 16.27 -25.12
C ASN A 136 4.52 16.23 -25.00
N ASN A 137 5.22 16.58 -26.09
CA ASN A 137 6.68 16.48 -26.16
C ASN A 137 7.41 17.36 -25.13
N ASP A 138 6.86 18.51 -24.76
CA ASP A 138 7.50 19.44 -23.82
C ASP A 138 7.38 18.89 -22.40
N MET A 139 6.18 18.41 -22.05
CA MET A 139 5.92 17.73 -20.78
C MET A 139 6.71 16.44 -20.64
N GLN A 140 6.84 15.67 -21.72
CA GLN A 140 7.65 14.46 -21.73
C GLN A 140 9.13 14.77 -21.42
N ARG A 141 9.72 15.79 -22.07
CA ARG A 141 11.10 16.21 -21.78
C ARG A 141 11.29 16.67 -20.34
N GLN A 142 10.30 17.38 -19.79
CA GLN A 142 10.34 17.80 -18.39
C GLN A 142 10.28 16.61 -17.43
N LEU A 143 9.38 15.65 -17.66
CA LEU A 143 9.28 14.43 -16.84
C LEU A 143 10.57 13.59 -16.91
N ASP A 144 11.16 13.44 -18.09
CA ASP A 144 12.44 12.73 -18.25
C ASP A 144 13.57 13.42 -17.47
N ALA A 145 13.62 14.76 -17.50
CA ALA A 145 14.59 15.53 -16.71
C ALA A 145 14.33 15.40 -15.20
N MET A 146 13.07 15.43 -14.76
CA MET A 146 12.70 15.22 -13.35
C MET A 146 13.10 13.83 -12.86
N VAL A 147 12.77 12.77 -13.59
CA VAL A 147 13.12 11.40 -13.21
C VAL A 147 14.64 11.20 -13.19
N SER A 148 15.35 11.74 -14.18
CA SER A 148 16.82 11.72 -14.20
C SER A 148 17.42 12.44 -12.98
N GLY A 149 16.94 13.67 -12.70
CA GLY A 149 17.39 14.46 -11.56
C GLY A 149 17.05 13.84 -10.21
N ASP A 150 15.85 13.29 -10.06
CA ASP A 150 15.43 12.56 -8.87
C ASP A 150 16.36 11.38 -8.59
N ASN A 151 16.68 10.60 -9.62
CA ASN A 151 17.57 9.44 -9.49
C ASN A 151 19.03 9.82 -9.24
N GLY A 152 19.52 10.91 -9.84
CA GLY A 152 20.83 11.49 -9.52
C GLY A 152 20.94 11.95 -8.06
N ASN A 153 19.82 12.27 -7.42
CA ASN A 153 19.73 12.67 -6.01
C ASN A 153 19.35 11.52 -5.07
N GLY A 154 19.31 10.27 -5.55
CA GLY A 154 18.97 9.09 -4.73
C GLY A 154 17.49 9.02 -4.32
N LEU A 155 16.59 9.74 -4.99
CA LEU A 155 15.15 9.68 -4.71
C LEU A 155 14.49 8.42 -5.29
N ASN A 156 15.17 7.66 -6.16
CA ASN A 156 14.72 6.38 -6.70
C ASN A 156 13.30 6.43 -7.33
N THR A 157 13.04 7.42 -8.17
CA THR A 157 11.78 7.49 -8.93
C THR A 157 11.85 6.49 -10.10
N ARG A 158 10.91 5.53 -10.10
CA ARG A 158 10.82 4.45 -11.10
C ARG A 158 9.82 4.71 -12.20
N ALA A 159 8.72 5.36 -11.83
CA ALA A 159 7.70 5.79 -12.77
C ALA A 159 7.17 7.15 -12.32
N LEU A 160 7.06 8.09 -13.26
CA LEU A 160 6.36 9.35 -13.12
C LEU A 160 5.44 9.51 -14.32
N LEU A 161 4.14 9.59 -14.09
CA LEU A 161 3.12 9.62 -15.15
C LEU A 161 2.12 10.73 -14.87
N VAL A 162 1.75 11.46 -15.93
CA VAL A 162 0.82 12.58 -15.87
C VAL A 162 -0.36 12.34 -16.82
N VAL A 163 -1.56 12.40 -16.27
CA VAL A 163 -2.83 12.38 -16.99
C VAL A 163 -3.46 13.76 -16.91
N LYS A 164 -3.81 14.36 -18.05
CA LYS A 164 -4.53 15.63 -18.12
C LYS A 164 -5.76 15.44 -19.00
N ASN A 165 -6.92 15.92 -18.53
CA ASN A 165 -8.20 15.84 -19.26
C ASN A 165 -8.58 14.42 -19.69
N GLY A 166 -8.19 13.40 -18.92
CA GLY A 166 -8.49 12.00 -19.21
C GLY A 166 -7.54 11.31 -20.19
N ASP A 167 -6.40 11.92 -20.52
CA ASP A 167 -5.37 11.36 -21.39
C ASP A 167 -3.98 11.38 -20.75
N ILE A 168 -3.18 10.33 -20.97
CA ILE A 168 -1.77 10.34 -20.59
C ILE A 168 -1.04 11.33 -21.51
N VAL A 169 -0.49 12.39 -20.92
CA VAL A 169 0.24 13.45 -21.65
C VAL A 169 1.75 13.35 -21.51
N ALA A 170 2.24 12.63 -20.50
CA ALA A 170 3.66 12.30 -20.36
C ALA A 170 3.84 11.12 -19.39
N GLU A 171 4.85 10.30 -19.63
CA GLU A 171 5.21 9.17 -18.77
C GLU A 171 6.72 8.87 -18.88
N SER A 172 7.42 8.82 -17.75
CA SER A 172 8.86 8.56 -17.72
C SER A 172 9.17 7.45 -16.72
N TYR A 173 10.12 6.58 -17.09
CA TYR A 173 10.44 5.36 -16.36
C TYR A 173 11.94 5.21 -16.19
N ALA A 174 12.36 4.58 -15.10
CA ALA A 174 13.77 4.34 -14.77
C ALA A 174 13.97 3.06 -13.95
N GLN A 175 15.23 2.72 -13.70
CA GLN A 175 15.64 1.54 -12.89
C GLN A 175 15.06 0.22 -13.40
N GLY A 176 14.96 0.06 -14.72
CA GLY A 176 14.44 -1.15 -15.37
C GLY A 176 12.91 -1.27 -15.36
N ALA A 177 12.18 -0.32 -14.75
CA ALA A 177 10.73 -0.27 -14.87
C ALA A 177 10.31 0.24 -16.26
N GLY A 178 9.12 -0.18 -16.69
CA GLY A 178 8.46 0.29 -17.90
C GLY A 178 6.94 0.44 -17.70
N PRO A 179 6.19 0.74 -18.78
CA PRO A 179 4.77 1.05 -18.71
C PRO A 179 3.87 -0.10 -18.25
N GLU A 180 4.39 -1.33 -18.31
CA GLU A 180 3.68 -2.56 -17.94
C GLU A 180 4.20 -3.15 -16.63
N THR A 181 5.24 -2.57 -16.02
CA THR A 181 5.86 -3.12 -14.80
C THR A 181 4.96 -2.88 -13.59
N PRO A 182 4.43 -3.92 -12.93
CA PRO A 182 3.68 -3.74 -11.70
C PRO A 182 4.62 -3.40 -10.55
N LEU A 183 4.45 -2.23 -9.94
CA LEU A 183 5.25 -1.78 -8.80
C LEU A 183 4.39 -1.73 -7.53
N LEU A 184 4.99 -2.13 -6.41
CA LEU A 184 4.36 -2.12 -5.08
C LEU A 184 3.93 -0.71 -4.70
N GLY A 185 2.64 -0.43 -4.49
CA GLY A 185 2.18 0.90 -4.06
C GLY A 185 2.12 1.11 -2.55
N TRP A 186 2.44 0.10 -1.73
CA TRP A 186 2.31 0.14 -0.28
C TRP A 186 0.92 0.65 0.13
N SER A 187 0.87 1.70 0.97
CA SER A 187 -0.38 2.25 1.50
C SER A 187 -1.31 2.90 0.48
N MET A 188 -0.91 3.04 -0.78
CA MET A 188 -1.87 3.38 -1.84
C MET A 188 -2.96 2.29 -1.98
N ALA A 189 -2.68 1.04 -1.58
CA ALA A 189 -3.65 -0.05 -1.55
C ALA A 189 -4.87 0.27 -0.67
N LYS A 190 -4.71 1.11 0.36
CA LYS A 190 -5.80 1.53 1.27
C LYS A 190 -6.90 2.25 0.52
N SER A 191 -6.49 3.14 -0.38
CA SER A 191 -7.41 3.91 -1.23
C SER A 191 -8.15 3.02 -2.23
N LEU A 192 -7.49 1.97 -2.75
CA LEU A 192 -8.16 0.95 -3.55
C LEU A 192 -9.16 0.13 -2.71
N MET A 193 -8.79 -0.27 -1.50
CA MET A 193 -9.69 -1.00 -0.59
C MET A 193 -10.92 -0.16 -0.22
N SER A 194 -10.77 1.16 -0.03
CA SER A 194 -11.91 2.08 0.13
C SER A 194 -12.83 2.07 -1.09
N VAL A 195 -12.28 2.07 -2.32
CA VAL A 195 -13.08 1.95 -3.56
C VAL A 195 -13.80 0.60 -3.63
N MET A 196 -13.15 -0.50 -3.21
CA MET A 196 -13.77 -1.82 -3.15
C MET A 196 -14.98 -1.85 -2.21
N LEU A 197 -14.86 -1.28 -1.00
CA LEU A 197 -15.99 -1.14 -0.08
C LEU A 197 -17.06 -0.16 -0.60
N GLY A 198 -16.65 0.91 -1.28
CA GLY A 198 -17.57 1.83 -1.95
C GLY A 198 -18.39 1.18 -3.04
N ASN A 199 -17.82 0.20 -3.75
CA ASN A 199 -18.55 -0.61 -4.73
C ASN A 199 -19.57 -1.53 -4.05
N LEU A 200 -19.21 -2.16 -2.93
CA LEU A 200 -20.17 -2.93 -2.12
C LEU A 200 -21.32 -2.03 -1.63
N ALA A 201 -21.02 -0.83 -1.14
CA ALA A 201 -22.03 0.14 -0.71
C ALA A 201 -22.93 0.58 -1.88
N TYR A 202 -22.35 0.87 -3.05
CA TYR A 202 -23.09 1.20 -4.26
C TYR A 202 -24.04 0.06 -4.70
N ARG A 203 -23.66 -1.19 -4.46
CA ARG A 203 -24.46 -2.39 -4.73
C ARG A 203 -25.43 -2.76 -3.60
N GLY A 204 -25.51 -1.96 -2.53
CA GLY A 204 -26.38 -2.22 -1.37
C GLY A 204 -25.93 -3.39 -0.49
N MET A 205 -24.66 -3.78 -0.56
CA MET A 205 -24.07 -4.90 0.19
C MET A 205 -23.35 -4.46 1.47
N LEU A 206 -23.21 -3.15 1.69
CA LEU A 206 -22.50 -2.57 2.83
C LEU A 206 -23.15 -1.24 3.22
N ASP A 207 -23.34 -1.04 4.52
CA ASP A 207 -23.71 0.25 5.10
C ASP A 207 -22.52 0.78 5.91
N VAL A 208 -22.10 2.02 5.67
CA VAL A 208 -20.95 2.59 6.40
C VAL A 208 -21.27 2.89 7.86
N ASP A 209 -22.55 2.98 8.21
CA ASP A 209 -23.03 3.29 9.56
C ASP A 209 -23.32 2.03 10.39
N GLU A 210 -23.08 0.83 9.83
CA GLU A 210 -23.18 -0.43 10.56
C GLU A 210 -21.90 -0.75 11.34
N ALA A 211 -22.03 -1.55 12.39
CA ALA A 211 -20.90 -2.11 13.11
C ALA A 211 -20.33 -3.31 12.33
N PRO A 212 -19.00 -3.50 12.28
CA PRO A 212 -18.41 -4.73 11.75
C PRO A 212 -18.89 -5.97 12.52
N ASP A 213 -19.25 -7.03 11.81
CA ASP A 213 -19.74 -8.28 12.38
C ASP A 213 -18.58 -9.15 12.90
N PHE A 214 -17.97 -8.71 14.00
CA PHE A 214 -16.91 -9.43 14.71
C PHE A 214 -17.36 -9.79 16.12
N ASP A 215 -17.55 -11.08 16.39
CA ASP A 215 -18.01 -11.58 17.69
C ASP A 215 -17.22 -11.01 18.88
N SER A 216 -15.90 -10.88 18.72
CA SER A 216 -14.98 -10.39 19.75
C SER A 216 -15.11 -8.90 20.07
N TRP A 217 -15.86 -8.13 19.29
CA TRP A 217 -16.12 -6.71 19.53
C TRP A 217 -17.45 -6.48 20.23
N THR A 218 -18.38 -7.43 20.18
CA THR A 218 -19.74 -7.27 20.71
C THR A 218 -19.84 -7.11 22.24
N GLN A 219 -18.75 -7.37 22.97
CA GLN A 219 -18.72 -7.43 24.43
C GLN A 219 -17.89 -6.31 25.08
N ASP A 220 -17.34 -5.36 24.31
CA ASP A 220 -16.53 -4.25 24.82
C ASP A 220 -16.70 -2.96 24.01
N GLU A 221 -15.90 -1.94 24.31
CA GLU A 221 -15.98 -0.60 23.71
C GLU A 221 -15.88 -0.61 22.17
N ARG A 222 -15.32 -1.68 21.58
CA ARG A 222 -15.21 -1.83 20.12
C ARG A 222 -16.57 -2.06 19.45
N ALA A 223 -17.61 -2.41 20.20
CA ALA A 223 -18.98 -2.54 19.68
C ALA A 223 -19.53 -1.22 19.10
N ASP A 224 -18.96 -0.08 19.51
CA ASP A 224 -19.37 1.25 19.04
C ASP A 224 -18.66 1.70 17.75
N ILE A 225 -17.64 0.96 17.31
CA ILE A 225 -16.96 1.24 16.04
C ILE A 225 -17.92 1.00 14.88
N ARG A 226 -17.95 1.94 13.93
CA ARG A 226 -18.63 1.80 12.63
C ARG A 226 -17.63 1.72 11.49
N ILE A 227 -18.08 1.21 10.35
CA ILE A 227 -17.23 1.11 9.15
C ILE A 227 -16.72 2.49 8.71
N ARG A 228 -17.51 3.56 8.87
CA ARG A 228 -17.07 4.95 8.63
C ARG A 228 -15.90 5.39 9.51
N ASP A 229 -15.80 4.88 10.74
CA ASP A 229 -14.70 5.23 11.65
C ASP A 229 -13.41 4.57 11.16
N LEU A 230 -13.49 3.31 10.74
CA LEU A 230 -12.38 2.61 10.09
C LEU A 230 -11.96 3.29 8.77
N LEU A 231 -12.91 3.69 7.92
CA LEU A 231 -12.65 4.39 6.66
C LEU A 231 -11.93 5.72 6.86
N THR A 232 -12.24 6.44 7.95
CA THR A 232 -11.62 7.72 8.29
C THR A 232 -10.41 7.59 9.20
N MET A 233 -10.03 6.37 9.60
CA MET A 233 -8.96 6.08 10.56
C MET A 233 -9.18 6.76 11.91
N THR A 234 -10.42 6.75 12.37
CA THR A 234 -10.86 7.29 13.66
C THR A 234 -11.50 6.21 14.55
N ASP A 235 -11.23 4.94 14.27
CA ASP A 235 -11.80 3.78 14.99
C ASP A 235 -11.39 3.67 16.47
N GLY A 236 -10.29 4.31 16.86
CA GLY A 236 -9.87 4.39 18.26
C GLY A 236 -9.12 3.16 18.79
N LEU A 237 -8.71 2.23 17.93
CA LEU A 237 -7.89 1.08 18.33
C LEU A 237 -6.46 1.49 18.70
N ASP A 238 -5.91 0.80 19.71
CA ASP A 238 -4.50 0.93 20.12
C ASP A 238 -3.58 0.24 19.12
N PHE A 239 -3.20 0.92 18.04
CA PHE A 239 -2.32 0.39 17.00
C PHE A 239 -1.11 1.30 16.79
N SER A 240 0.10 0.72 16.88
CA SER A 240 1.37 1.37 16.56
C SER A 240 1.74 1.22 15.08
N GLU A 241 1.65 2.30 14.32
CA GLU A 241 2.09 2.38 12.92
C GLU A 241 3.60 2.64 12.77
N GLN A 242 4.37 2.41 13.83
CA GLN A 242 5.83 2.48 13.75
C GLN A 242 6.37 1.20 13.08
N TYR A 243 7.49 1.35 12.37
CA TYR A 243 8.09 0.27 11.58
C TYR A 243 9.36 -0.30 12.23
N ASN A 244 9.44 -0.29 13.56
CA ASN A 244 10.53 -0.98 14.27
C ASN A 244 10.11 -2.43 14.58
N PRO A 245 11.06 -3.38 14.61
CA PRO A 245 10.82 -4.70 15.17
C PRO A 245 10.11 -4.67 16.52
N GLY A 246 8.96 -5.34 16.58
CA GLY A 246 8.10 -5.42 17.76
C GLY A 246 6.95 -4.41 17.80
N ASP A 247 6.93 -3.42 16.91
CA ASP A 247 5.74 -2.60 16.67
C ASP A 247 4.67 -3.37 15.89
N ASP A 248 3.42 -2.96 16.07
CA ASP A 248 2.25 -3.64 15.51
C ASP A 248 2.31 -3.77 13.99
N ALA A 249 2.71 -2.71 13.27
CA ALA A 249 2.81 -2.75 11.81
C ALA A 249 3.80 -3.80 11.29
N THR A 250 4.97 -3.96 11.95
CA THR A 250 5.98 -4.94 11.50
C THR A 250 5.60 -6.36 11.88
N ALA A 251 5.07 -6.57 13.09
CA ALA A 251 4.59 -7.87 13.52
C ALA A 251 3.45 -8.36 12.60
N MET A 252 2.44 -7.51 12.42
CA MET A 252 1.28 -7.81 11.59
C MET A 252 1.64 -8.19 10.15
N LEU A 253 2.57 -7.46 9.51
CA LEU A 253 2.86 -7.63 8.08
C LEU A 253 3.87 -8.74 7.77
N PHE A 254 4.78 -9.03 8.71
CA PHE A 254 5.95 -9.86 8.44
C PHE A 254 6.06 -11.11 9.31
N THR A 255 5.31 -11.21 10.42
CA THR A 255 5.39 -12.36 11.33
C THR A 255 4.06 -13.04 11.59
N GLU A 256 2.94 -12.43 11.21
CA GLU A 256 1.60 -12.98 11.45
C GLU A 256 0.98 -13.59 10.19
N PRO A 257 0.28 -14.74 10.30
CA PRO A 257 -0.43 -15.33 9.17
C PRO A 257 -1.69 -14.56 8.78
N SER A 258 -2.24 -13.76 9.70
CA SER A 258 -3.41 -12.92 9.43
C SER A 258 -3.21 -11.48 9.87
N ALA A 259 -3.06 -10.59 8.89
CA ALA A 259 -2.89 -9.17 9.16
C ALA A 259 -4.17 -8.56 9.76
N SER A 260 -5.32 -8.94 9.22
CA SER A 260 -6.62 -8.51 9.75
C SER A 260 -6.92 -9.10 11.12
N GLY A 261 -6.62 -10.38 11.35
CA GLY A 261 -6.81 -11.03 12.66
C GLY A 261 -6.00 -10.37 13.77
N TYR A 262 -4.74 -10.01 13.48
CA TYR A 262 -3.90 -9.26 14.40
C TYR A 262 -4.53 -7.90 14.77
N ALA A 263 -5.00 -7.15 13.75
CA ALA A 263 -5.60 -5.84 13.94
C ALA A 263 -6.94 -5.88 14.70
N ILE A 264 -7.81 -6.86 14.41
CA ILE A 264 -9.09 -7.07 15.11
C ILE A 264 -8.87 -7.34 16.61
N GLY A 265 -7.75 -7.97 16.96
CA GLY A 265 -7.39 -8.28 18.34
C GLY A 265 -6.89 -7.09 19.16
N ARG A 266 -6.64 -5.93 18.54
CA ARG A 266 -6.17 -4.74 19.26
C ARG A 266 -7.26 -4.20 20.20
N PRO A 267 -6.88 -3.71 21.41
CA PRO A 267 -7.84 -3.13 22.34
C PRO A 267 -8.29 -1.75 21.88
N ALA A 268 -9.44 -1.30 22.37
CA ALA A 268 -9.86 0.10 22.24
C ALA A 268 -8.98 0.99 23.14
N LEU A 269 -8.66 2.20 22.66
CA LEU A 269 -7.91 3.23 23.38
C LEU A 269 -8.66 4.57 23.42
N HIS A 270 -9.42 4.87 22.38
CA HIS A 270 -10.18 6.10 22.23
C HIS A 270 -11.61 5.80 21.75
N GLU A 271 -12.53 6.72 22.05
CA GLU A 271 -13.88 6.69 21.51
C GLU A 271 -13.86 6.81 19.97
N PRO A 272 -14.63 5.98 19.24
CA PRO A 272 -14.71 6.07 17.78
C PRO A 272 -15.10 7.47 17.29
N GLY A 273 -14.50 7.91 16.20
CA GLY A 273 -14.71 9.23 15.59
C GLY A 273 -13.95 10.39 16.24
N THR A 274 -13.33 10.19 17.41
CA THR A 274 -12.74 11.31 18.19
C THR A 274 -11.28 11.61 17.88
N GLN A 275 -10.48 10.59 17.56
CA GLN A 275 -9.04 10.70 17.34
C GLN A 275 -8.65 10.02 16.02
N PHE A 276 -7.97 10.75 15.15
CA PHE A 276 -7.33 10.17 13.97
C PHE A 276 -6.06 9.41 14.39
N ASN A 277 -5.96 8.13 14.00
CA ASN A 277 -4.77 7.31 14.12
C ASN A 277 -4.50 6.58 12.80
N TYR A 278 -3.48 7.01 12.05
CA TYR A 278 -3.16 6.39 10.77
C TYR A 278 -2.70 4.94 10.98
N SER A 279 -3.48 3.95 10.48
CA SER A 279 -3.25 2.53 10.79
C SER A 279 -3.40 1.60 9.58
N SER A 280 -2.36 0.84 9.27
CA SER A 280 -2.38 -0.30 8.37
C SER A 280 -3.22 -1.45 8.94
N GLY A 281 -3.29 -1.58 10.27
CA GLY A 281 -4.21 -2.51 10.94
C GLY A 281 -5.66 -2.22 10.56
N THR A 282 -6.11 -0.98 10.76
CA THR A 282 -7.46 -0.52 10.36
C THR A 282 -7.78 -0.82 8.90
N ALA A 283 -6.83 -0.58 7.99
CA ALA A 283 -7.04 -0.89 6.58
C ALA A 283 -7.17 -2.39 6.29
N ASN A 284 -6.47 -3.26 7.03
CA ASN A 284 -6.66 -4.71 6.90
C ASN A 284 -7.96 -5.20 7.56
N ILE A 285 -8.51 -4.47 8.55
CA ILE A 285 -9.87 -4.72 9.05
C ILE A 285 -10.90 -4.45 7.94
N LEU A 286 -10.73 -3.35 7.19
CA LEU A 286 -11.55 -3.05 6.00
C LEU A 286 -11.45 -4.18 4.96
N SER A 287 -10.24 -4.72 4.72
CA SER A 287 -10.09 -5.92 3.88
C SER A 287 -10.86 -7.13 4.39
N ARG A 288 -10.91 -7.35 5.70
CA ARG A 288 -11.67 -8.46 6.30
C ARG A 288 -13.17 -8.30 6.13
N ILE A 289 -13.67 -7.06 6.23
CA ILE A 289 -15.07 -6.74 5.96
C ILE A 289 -15.39 -7.07 4.49
N TYR A 290 -14.56 -6.61 3.55
CA TYR A 290 -14.72 -6.95 2.13
C TYR A 290 -14.76 -8.47 1.93
N PHE A 291 -13.76 -9.18 2.47
CA PHE A 291 -13.65 -10.64 2.38
C PHE A 291 -14.90 -11.37 2.90
N ASN A 292 -15.43 -10.96 4.04
CA ASN A 292 -16.64 -11.55 4.61
C ASN A 292 -17.87 -11.26 3.73
N ARG A 293 -18.04 -10.03 3.24
CA ARG A 293 -19.17 -9.60 2.41
C ARG A 293 -19.20 -10.29 1.04
N THR A 294 -18.05 -10.69 0.51
CA THR A 294 -17.94 -11.36 -0.78
C THR A 294 -18.03 -12.88 -0.70
N GLY A 295 -18.11 -13.48 0.50
CA GLY A 295 -18.31 -14.93 0.66
C GLY A 295 -17.37 -15.62 1.65
N GLY A 296 -16.40 -14.90 2.21
CA GLY A 296 -15.50 -15.45 3.23
C GLY A 296 -14.44 -16.40 2.67
N THR A 297 -14.15 -16.32 1.37
CA THR A 297 -13.08 -17.07 0.72
C THR A 297 -12.23 -16.17 -0.19
N LEU A 298 -10.97 -16.55 -0.41
CA LEU A 298 -10.09 -15.86 -1.35
C LEU A 298 -10.65 -15.91 -2.77
N ALA A 299 -11.21 -17.06 -3.18
CA ALA A 299 -11.76 -17.25 -4.51
C ALA A 299 -12.92 -16.28 -4.78
N ASP A 300 -13.86 -16.15 -3.84
CA ASP A 300 -15.00 -15.26 -4.01
C ASP A 300 -14.58 -13.78 -3.96
N SER A 301 -13.69 -13.42 -3.02
CA SER A 301 -13.14 -12.06 -2.90
C SER A 301 -12.41 -11.61 -4.18
N LEU A 302 -11.66 -12.52 -4.78
CA LEU A 302 -10.92 -12.28 -6.02
C LEU A 302 -11.85 -12.24 -7.24
N ALA A 303 -12.87 -13.10 -7.29
CA ALA A 303 -13.89 -13.06 -8.32
C ALA A 303 -14.64 -11.72 -8.29
N ASP A 304 -15.08 -11.27 -7.11
CA ASP A 304 -15.76 -9.98 -6.94
C ASP A 304 -14.85 -8.81 -7.33
N TYR A 305 -13.58 -8.83 -6.89
CA TYR A 305 -12.60 -7.80 -7.23
C TYR A 305 -12.40 -7.71 -8.75
N ARG A 306 -12.23 -8.86 -9.42
CA ARG A 306 -12.04 -8.89 -10.88
C ARG A 306 -13.27 -8.41 -11.63
N GLN A 307 -14.46 -8.83 -11.21
CA GLN A 307 -15.70 -8.53 -11.89
C GLN A 307 -16.14 -7.07 -11.71
N HIS A 308 -16.02 -6.52 -10.50
CA HIS A 308 -16.65 -5.25 -10.16
C HIS A 308 -15.66 -4.10 -10.00
N ILE A 309 -14.36 -4.40 -9.87
CA ILE A 309 -13.31 -3.38 -9.73
C ILE A 309 -12.33 -3.46 -10.89
N ALA A 310 -11.49 -4.50 -10.92
CA ALA A 310 -10.34 -4.58 -11.83
C ALA A 310 -10.76 -4.59 -13.31
N GLY A 311 -11.84 -5.28 -13.66
CA GLY A 311 -12.43 -5.27 -15.00
C GLY A 311 -12.95 -3.88 -15.41
N PRO A 312 -13.93 -3.31 -14.68
CA PRO A 312 -14.49 -1.99 -14.98
C PRO A 312 -13.46 -0.86 -15.04
N VAL A 313 -12.50 -0.83 -14.11
CA VAL A 313 -11.41 0.15 -14.17
C VAL A 313 -10.37 -0.17 -15.25
N SER A 314 -10.39 -1.38 -15.81
CA SER A 314 -9.42 -1.92 -16.78
C SER A 314 -7.99 -1.99 -16.27
N PHE A 315 -7.79 -2.63 -15.12
CA PHE A 315 -6.45 -3.03 -14.67
C PHE A 315 -5.91 -4.17 -15.53
N GLN A 316 -4.68 -4.01 -16.02
CA GLN A 316 -4.06 -4.96 -16.96
C GLN A 316 -2.76 -5.55 -16.44
N HIS A 317 -1.99 -4.78 -15.67
CA HIS A 317 -0.73 -5.18 -15.07
C HIS A 317 -0.80 -4.92 -13.57
N ALA A 318 -1.68 -5.66 -12.88
CA ALA A 318 -1.90 -5.51 -11.46
C ALA A 318 -2.07 -6.86 -10.73
N VAL A 319 -1.58 -6.92 -9.50
CA VAL A 319 -1.66 -8.07 -8.60
C VAL A 319 -2.00 -7.58 -7.19
N PHE A 320 -2.99 -8.21 -6.56
CA PHE A 320 -3.38 -7.94 -5.18
C PHE A 320 -3.10 -9.17 -4.33
N GLU A 321 -2.05 -9.11 -3.52
CA GLU A 321 -1.59 -10.26 -2.75
C GLU A 321 -2.38 -10.40 -1.43
N PRO A 322 -2.85 -11.61 -1.10
CA PRO A 322 -3.47 -11.89 0.19
C PRO A 322 -2.45 -12.27 1.28
N ASP A 323 -2.90 -12.26 2.53
CA ASP A 323 -2.23 -12.90 3.66
C ASP A 323 -2.44 -14.43 3.63
N ALA A 324 -1.87 -15.16 4.58
CA ALA A 324 -1.96 -16.62 4.63
C ALA A 324 -3.40 -17.13 4.87
N ARG A 325 -4.32 -16.26 5.31
CA ARG A 325 -5.76 -16.56 5.42
C ARG A 325 -6.54 -16.32 4.14
N GLY A 326 -5.91 -15.80 3.09
CA GLY A 326 -6.56 -15.47 1.84
C GLY A 326 -7.26 -14.11 1.85
N VAL A 327 -7.03 -13.27 2.87
CA VAL A 327 -7.57 -11.90 2.91
C VAL A 327 -6.58 -10.97 2.23
N PHE A 328 -7.01 -10.13 1.28
CA PHE A 328 -6.15 -9.13 0.66
C PHE A 328 -5.45 -8.25 1.71
N VAL A 329 -4.13 -8.07 1.60
CA VAL A 329 -3.38 -7.14 2.46
C VAL A 329 -3.59 -5.71 1.94
N GLY A 330 -4.81 -5.20 2.14
CA GLY A 330 -5.30 -3.92 1.61
C GLY A 330 -4.64 -2.70 2.23
N SER A 331 -3.83 -2.90 3.26
CA SER A 331 -2.92 -1.88 3.75
C SER A 331 -1.70 -1.64 2.88
N SER A 332 -1.24 -2.62 2.09
CA SER A 332 0.13 -2.61 1.52
C SER A 332 0.34 -3.34 0.18
N TYR A 333 -0.15 -4.57 0.00
CA TYR A 333 0.37 -5.46 -1.05
C TYR A 333 -0.46 -5.44 -2.34
N PHE A 334 -0.66 -4.22 -2.88
CA PHE A 334 -1.14 -4.04 -4.24
C PHE A 334 0.01 -3.56 -5.12
N TYR A 335 0.24 -4.31 -6.20
CA TYR A 335 1.26 -4.06 -7.20
C TYR A 335 0.56 -3.71 -8.48
N ALA A 336 0.88 -2.57 -9.09
CA ALA A 336 0.27 -2.17 -10.34
C ALA A 336 1.20 -1.28 -11.16
N SER A 337 1.03 -1.30 -12.49
CA SER A 337 1.74 -0.36 -13.35
C SER A 337 1.34 1.08 -13.05
N ALA A 338 2.19 2.05 -13.42
CA ALA A 338 1.84 3.46 -13.27
C ALA A 338 0.54 3.81 -14.01
N ARG A 339 0.31 3.18 -15.17
CA ARG A 339 -0.93 3.34 -15.95
C ARG A 339 -2.15 2.74 -15.26
N ASP A 340 -2.01 1.65 -14.54
CA ASP A 340 -3.10 1.06 -13.75
C ASP A 340 -3.41 1.90 -12.52
N TRP A 341 -2.39 2.35 -11.78
CA TRP A 341 -2.60 3.32 -10.69
C TRP A 341 -3.26 4.62 -11.18
N ALA A 342 -2.90 5.10 -12.37
CA ALA A 342 -3.52 6.26 -12.98
C ALA A 342 -5.02 6.05 -13.28
N ARG A 343 -5.45 4.83 -13.61
CA ARG A 343 -6.89 4.52 -13.82
C ARG A 343 -7.68 4.67 -12.53
N LEU A 344 -7.11 4.28 -11.39
CA LEU A 344 -7.74 4.50 -10.08
C LEU A 344 -7.91 6.01 -9.81
N GLY A 345 -6.85 6.80 -10.01
CA GLY A 345 -6.92 8.26 -9.88
C GLY A 345 -7.91 8.90 -10.85
N GLN A 346 -7.93 8.46 -12.11
CA GLN A 346 -8.83 8.97 -13.14
C GLN A 346 -10.30 8.64 -12.86
N MET A 347 -10.59 7.45 -12.33
CA MET A 347 -11.94 7.05 -11.90
C MET A 347 -12.44 7.95 -10.75
N MET A 348 -11.57 8.24 -9.78
CA MET A 348 -11.89 9.16 -8.69
C MET A 348 -12.10 10.58 -9.20
N LEU A 349 -11.24 11.07 -10.09
CA LEU A 349 -11.37 12.38 -10.75
C LEU A 349 -12.70 12.51 -11.51
N GLN A 350 -13.19 11.42 -12.11
CA GLN A 350 -14.46 11.35 -12.85
C GLN A 350 -15.68 11.04 -11.97
N GLY A 351 -15.58 11.20 -10.64
CA GLY A 351 -16.73 11.05 -9.75
C GLY A 351 -17.29 9.62 -9.69
N GLY A 352 -16.39 8.62 -9.76
CA GLY A 352 -16.74 7.21 -9.58
C GLY A 352 -17.00 6.45 -10.89
N VAL A 353 -16.70 7.05 -12.04
CA VAL A 353 -16.96 6.51 -13.37
C VAL A 353 -15.66 6.37 -14.14
N LEU A 354 -15.49 5.28 -14.87
CA LEU A 354 -14.41 5.13 -15.86
C LEU A 354 -14.89 4.23 -16.99
N ASN A 355 -14.42 4.45 -18.22
CA ASN A 355 -14.80 3.63 -19.39
C ASN A 355 -16.32 3.55 -19.63
N GLY A 356 -17.09 4.54 -19.18
CA GLY A 356 -18.55 4.55 -19.29
C GLY A 356 -19.29 3.74 -18.22
N GLU A 357 -18.56 3.11 -17.30
CA GLU A 357 -19.13 2.31 -16.21
C GLU A 357 -18.98 3.03 -14.86
N ARG A 358 -20.01 2.94 -14.02
CA ARG A 358 -19.98 3.45 -12.64
C ARG A 358 -19.47 2.37 -11.71
N ILE A 359 -18.33 2.62 -11.07
CA ILE A 359 -17.67 1.73 -10.13
C ILE A 359 -18.08 2.06 -8.69
N VAL A 360 -18.18 3.34 -8.34
CA VAL A 360 -18.70 3.82 -7.05
C VAL A 360 -19.66 4.99 -7.25
N SER A 361 -20.47 5.29 -6.25
CA SER A 361 -21.35 6.47 -6.29
C SER A 361 -20.54 7.77 -6.28
N ALA A 362 -21.09 8.83 -6.88
CA ALA A 362 -20.48 10.17 -6.78
C ALA A 362 -20.45 10.67 -5.32
N ASP A 363 -21.43 10.26 -4.51
CA ASP A 363 -21.42 10.51 -3.07
C ASP A 363 -20.21 9.84 -2.40
N TRP A 364 -19.88 8.58 -2.74
CA TRP A 364 -18.69 7.91 -2.19
C TRP A 364 -17.40 8.69 -2.47
N VAL A 365 -17.23 9.22 -3.68
CA VAL A 365 -16.08 10.07 -4.02
C VAL A 365 -16.09 11.33 -3.17
N THR A 366 -17.24 11.97 -3.01
CA THR A 366 -17.41 13.17 -2.17
C THR A 366 -17.06 12.90 -0.71
N GLN A 367 -17.52 11.80 -0.13
CA GLN A 367 -17.17 11.39 1.23
C GLN A 367 -15.69 11.01 1.34
N SER A 368 -15.14 10.35 0.32
CA SER A 368 -13.72 9.97 0.29
C SER A 368 -12.79 11.16 0.35
N THR A 369 -13.21 12.30 -0.18
CA THR A 369 -12.41 13.53 -0.24
C THR A 369 -12.86 14.58 0.76
N ARG A 370 -13.77 14.24 1.68
CA ARG A 370 -14.24 15.11 2.75
C ARG A 370 -13.36 14.94 4.00
N PRO A 371 -12.91 16.03 4.65
CA PRO A 371 -12.21 15.96 5.92
C PRO A 371 -12.97 15.18 7.00
N ASN A 372 -12.26 14.39 7.80
CA ASN A 372 -12.82 13.74 8.98
C ASN A 372 -13.10 14.76 10.11
N ASN A 373 -13.77 14.29 11.16
CA ASN A 373 -14.22 15.14 12.26
C ASN A 373 -13.38 15.03 13.54
N SER A 374 -12.23 14.33 13.50
CA SER A 374 -11.38 14.12 14.67
C SER A 374 -10.84 15.43 15.26
N GLY A 375 -10.46 15.39 16.54
CA GLY A 375 -9.92 16.54 17.26
C GLY A 375 -8.47 16.89 16.89
N ASN A 376 -7.71 15.95 16.32
CA ASN A 376 -6.25 16.06 16.16
C ASN A 376 -5.78 16.22 14.70
N GLN A 377 -6.38 15.52 13.72
CA GLN A 377 -5.98 15.62 12.31
C GLN A 377 -7.15 15.34 11.35
N LYS A 378 -7.64 16.39 10.69
CA LYS A 378 -8.85 16.34 9.86
C LYS A 378 -8.60 16.09 8.37
N ALA A 379 -7.38 16.36 7.89
CA ALA A 379 -7.01 16.26 6.47
C ALA A 379 -6.83 14.81 5.97
N TYR A 380 -7.86 13.99 6.19
CA TYR A 380 -7.98 12.60 5.75
C TYR A 380 -9.47 12.24 5.60
N GLY A 381 -9.84 11.60 4.50
CA GLY A 381 -11.21 11.13 4.21
C GLY A 381 -11.31 9.60 4.24
N TYR A 382 -12.06 8.99 3.31
CA TYR A 382 -12.16 7.52 3.23
C TYR A 382 -10.91 6.90 2.61
N GLN A 383 -9.86 6.77 3.40
CA GLN A 383 -8.55 6.25 3.00
C GLN A 383 -7.79 7.13 1.98
N TRP A 384 -8.04 8.44 1.96
CA TRP A 384 -7.35 9.42 1.11
C TRP A 384 -6.80 10.58 1.94
N TRP A 385 -5.56 10.97 1.65
CA TRP A 385 -4.95 12.18 2.20
C TRP A 385 -5.49 13.42 1.49
N LEU A 386 -5.84 14.45 2.25
CA LEU A 386 -6.45 15.66 1.70
C LEU A 386 -5.51 16.85 1.81
N ASN A 387 -5.62 17.77 0.86
CA ASN A 387 -4.94 19.06 0.96
C ASN A 387 -5.68 20.06 1.88
N SER A 388 -6.94 19.78 2.22
CA SER A 388 -7.80 20.63 3.06
C SER A 388 -8.21 19.93 4.36
N GLY A 389 -8.78 20.70 5.30
CA GLY A 389 -9.33 20.20 6.57
C GLY A 389 -8.51 20.58 7.81
N ASN A 390 -7.18 20.67 7.68
CA ASN A 390 -6.30 21.16 8.75
C ASN A 390 -6.16 22.70 8.70
N ALA A 391 -5.52 23.28 9.73
CA ALA A 391 -5.25 24.72 9.81
C ALA A 391 -4.32 25.24 8.70
N ARG A 392 -3.47 24.36 8.15
CA ARG A 392 -2.62 24.64 6.98
C ARG A 392 -2.81 23.53 5.96
N PRO A 393 -2.74 23.85 4.65
CA PRO A 393 -2.76 22.84 3.60
C PRO A 393 -1.58 21.89 3.72
N ARG A 394 -1.77 20.64 3.28
CA ARG A 394 -0.73 19.60 3.28
C ARG A 394 0.33 19.87 2.21
N TRP A 395 -0.11 20.37 1.05
CA TRP A 395 0.68 20.78 -0.10
C TRP A 395 0.29 22.23 -0.43
N PRO A 396 0.97 23.23 0.17
CA PRO A 396 0.58 24.63 0.09
C PRO A 396 0.58 25.21 -1.32
N ASP A 397 1.37 24.65 -2.24
CA ASP A 397 1.48 25.14 -3.61
C ASP A 397 0.51 24.44 -4.57
N LEU A 398 -0.30 23.50 -4.06
CA LEU A 398 -1.33 22.80 -4.84
C LEU A 398 -2.72 23.38 -4.55
N PRO A 399 -3.67 23.25 -5.49
CA PRO A 399 -5.07 23.61 -5.25
C PRO A 399 -5.66 22.94 -4.01
N ALA A 400 -6.59 23.62 -3.34
CA ALA A 400 -7.18 23.17 -2.08
C ALA A 400 -8.00 21.87 -2.21
N ASP A 401 -8.47 21.56 -3.41
CA ASP A 401 -9.21 20.35 -3.76
C ASP A 401 -8.30 19.17 -4.14
N ALA A 402 -6.97 19.34 -4.07
CA ALA A 402 -6.04 18.23 -4.26
C ALA A 402 -6.18 17.18 -3.16
N TYR A 403 -6.09 15.90 -3.54
CA TYR A 403 -6.04 14.77 -2.62
C TYR A 403 -5.14 13.67 -3.19
N ALA A 404 -4.65 12.78 -2.32
CA ALA A 404 -3.72 11.75 -2.74
C ALA A 404 -3.88 10.42 -2.00
N ALA A 405 -3.67 9.33 -2.73
CA ALA A 405 -3.26 8.06 -2.15
C ALA A 405 -1.74 8.13 -1.95
N GLN A 406 -1.23 7.78 -0.77
CA GLN A 406 0.21 7.79 -0.50
C GLN A 406 0.69 6.47 0.09
N GLY A 407 1.87 6.05 -0.33
CA GLY A 407 2.53 4.81 0.06
C GLY A 407 3.88 5.03 0.72
N ASN A 408 4.30 4.07 1.56
CA ASN A 408 5.67 4.00 2.04
C ASN A 408 6.66 4.04 0.86
N ARG A 409 7.87 4.55 1.10
CA ARG A 409 8.86 4.88 0.04
C ARG A 409 8.39 5.96 -0.94
N GLN A 410 7.50 6.83 -0.47
CA GLN A 410 7.07 8.08 -1.10
C GLN A 410 6.29 7.89 -2.42
N GLN A 411 5.47 6.87 -2.50
CA GLN A 411 4.64 6.61 -3.69
C GLN A 411 3.35 7.40 -3.61
N SER A 412 2.81 7.84 -4.74
CA SER A 412 1.56 8.59 -4.74
C SER A 412 0.74 8.47 -6.02
N ILE A 413 -0.58 8.57 -5.86
CA ILE A 413 -1.50 9.10 -6.87
C ILE A 413 -2.00 10.42 -6.32
N THR A 414 -1.73 11.52 -7.01
CA THR A 414 -2.26 12.84 -6.67
C THR A 414 -3.31 13.22 -7.69
N VAL A 415 -4.50 13.57 -7.22
CA VAL A 415 -5.64 13.99 -8.04
C VAL A 415 -5.94 15.45 -7.72
N ILE A 416 -6.09 16.27 -8.77
CA ILE A 416 -6.36 17.70 -8.66
C ILE A 416 -7.59 18.01 -9.54
N PRO A 417 -8.81 17.97 -8.98
CA PRO A 417 -10.04 18.11 -9.75
C PRO A 417 -10.16 19.41 -10.53
N SER A 418 -9.85 20.54 -9.89
CA SER A 418 -9.84 21.88 -10.49
C SER A 418 -8.93 21.99 -11.72
N GLU A 419 -7.94 21.12 -11.83
CA GLU A 419 -6.98 21.06 -12.93
C GLU A 419 -7.23 19.88 -13.88
N ASN A 420 -8.26 19.04 -13.67
CA ASN A 420 -8.50 17.81 -14.44
C ASN A 420 -7.24 16.94 -14.58
N LEU A 421 -6.51 16.76 -13.47
CA LEU A 421 -5.14 16.24 -13.46
C LEU A 421 -5.00 15.06 -12.49
N VAL A 422 -4.31 14.01 -12.95
CA VAL A 422 -3.84 12.90 -12.13
C VAL A 422 -2.34 12.73 -12.35
N ILE A 423 -1.57 12.68 -11.28
CA ILE A 423 -0.12 12.45 -11.32
C ILE A 423 0.19 11.22 -10.49
N VAL A 424 0.90 10.27 -11.09
CA VAL A 424 1.34 9.04 -10.43
C VAL A 424 2.85 9.05 -10.31
N ARG A 425 3.34 8.80 -9.09
CA ARG A 425 4.76 8.61 -8.82
C ARG A 425 4.96 7.30 -8.06
N LEU A 426 5.74 6.38 -8.63
CA LEU A 426 6.15 5.12 -8.00
C LEU A 426 7.68 5.13 -7.85
N GLY A 427 8.18 4.71 -6.71
CA GLY A 427 9.61 4.76 -6.43
C GLY A 427 10.00 4.13 -5.10
N TRP A 428 11.28 4.25 -4.76
CA TRP A 428 11.89 3.64 -3.59
C TRP A 428 12.70 4.63 -2.74
N THR A 429 12.12 5.80 -2.44
CA THR A 429 12.81 6.85 -1.67
C THR A 429 12.96 6.44 -0.21
N SER A 430 14.16 6.44 0.33
CA SER A 430 14.41 6.13 1.75
C SER A 430 14.07 7.27 2.71
N GLY A 431 14.15 8.51 2.25
CA GLY A 431 13.81 9.70 3.01
C GLY A 431 12.52 10.37 2.54
N SER A 432 12.55 11.70 2.56
CA SER A 432 11.46 12.54 2.06
C SER A 432 11.58 12.76 0.56
N TYR A 433 10.44 12.75 -0.13
CA TYR A 433 10.31 13.20 -1.50
C TYR A 433 9.66 14.59 -1.51
N PRO A 434 10.18 15.57 -2.28
CA PRO A 434 9.60 16.93 -2.35
C PRO A 434 8.32 16.94 -3.20
N ILE A 435 7.29 16.23 -2.74
CA ILE A 435 6.04 16.00 -3.49
C ILE A 435 5.31 17.30 -3.82
N ASN A 436 5.27 18.26 -2.89
CA ASN A 436 4.64 19.56 -3.11
C ASN A 436 5.29 20.27 -4.30
N ASP A 437 6.62 20.43 -4.25
CA ASP A 437 7.37 21.20 -5.24
C ASP A 437 7.32 20.54 -6.61
N ARG A 438 7.50 19.20 -6.66
CA ARG A 438 7.47 18.44 -7.91
C ARG A 438 6.11 18.47 -8.59
N ILE A 439 5.04 18.34 -7.83
CA ILE A 439 3.68 18.39 -8.38
C ILE A 439 3.33 19.82 -8.79
N ALA A 440 3.71 20.83 -8.01
CA ALA A 440 3.49 22.23 -8.36
C ALA A 440 4.22 22.61 -9.67
N GLU A 441 5.44 22.11 -9.87
CA GLU A 441 6.20 22.29 -11.11
C GLU A 441 5.48 21.68 -12.33
N ILE A 442 4.88 20.50 -12.18
CA ILE A 442 4.08 19.85 -13.25
C ILE A 442 2.79 20.63 -13.51
N VAL A 443 2.10 21.06 -12.44
CA VAL A 443 0.85 21.84 -12.56
C VAL A 443 1.10 23.13 -13.33
N GLU A 444 2.14 23.87 -12.97
CA GLU A 444 2.46 25.15 -13.59
C GLU A 444 2.85 24.99 -15.06
N ALA A 445 3.59 23.94 -15.40
CA ALA A 445 4.00 23.69 -16.78
C ALA A 445 2.85 23.17 -17.69
N LEU A 446 1.68 22.85 -17.13
CA LEU A 446 0.47 22.46 -17.87
C LEU A 446 -0.57 23.57 -17.97
N ARG A 447 -0.31 24.74 -17.39
CA ARG A 447 -1.10 25.97 -17.56
C ARG A 447 -0.61 26.73 -18.78
#